data_AF-A0A0F9CCW1-F1
#
_entry.id   AF-A0A0F9CCW1-F1
#
_cell.length_a   1.000
_cell.length_b   1.000
_cell.length_c   1.000
_cell.angle_alpha   90.00
_cell.angle_beta   90.00
_cell.angle_gamma   90.00
#
_symmetry.space_group_name_H-M   'P 1'
#
loop_
_entity.id
_entity.type
_entity.pdbx_description
1 polymer ?
#
loop_
_entity_poly.entity_id
_entity_poly.type
_entity_poly.pdbx_seq_one_letter_code
_entity_poly.pdbx_strand_id
1 'polypeptide(L)' 'MGLNEGIHDTISGEIYVQTEDIRECAVTTAKLKDDAVTAAKLSECALATAGIANCAVTTSKLKNSAVTTSKIADAAIGTT' A
#
# COMPACT_ATOMS: atom_id res chain seq x y z
N MET A 1 -18.27 -34.21 -15.30
CA MET A 1 -18.59 -33.97 -13.88
C MET A 1 -18.05 -32.60 -13.55
N GLY A 2 -18.92 -31.62 -13.38
CA GLY A 2 -18.51 -30.23 -13.17
C GLY A 2 -17.80 -30.09 -11.84
N LEU A 3 -16.68 -29.37 -11.83
CA LEU A 3 -15.98 -28.96 -10.62
C LEU A 3 -16.87 -27.98 -9.87
N ASN A 4 -17.55 -28.46 -8.82
CA ASN A 4 -18.24 -27.63 -7.85
C ASN A 4 -17.28 -27.29 -6.71
N GLU A 5 -16.35 -26.38 -6.97
CA GLU A 5 -15.42 -25.83 -5.94
C GLU A 5 -15.94 -24.52 -5.34
N GLY A 6 -17.26 -24.30 -5.38
CA GLY A 6 -17.91 -23.08 -4.88
C GLY A 6 -18.45 -23.21 -3.46
N ILE A 7 -17.69 -23.78 -2.52
CA ILE A 7 -18.11 -23.87 -1.11
C ILE A 7 -17.05 -23.24 -0.20
N HIS A 8 -17.09 -21.92 -0.04
CA HIS A 8 -16.20 -21.24 0.91
C HIS A 8 -16.71 -21.15 2.35
N ASP A 9 -17.89 -21.68 2.68
CA ASP A 9 -18.18 -22.20 4.03
C ASP A 9 -19.54 -22.89 4.00
N THR A 10 -19.61 -24.19 4.28
CA THR A 10 -20.90 -24.81 4.67
C THR A 10 -20.73 -25.70 5.89
N ILE A 11 -19.66 -25.53 6.69
CA ILE A 11 -19.44 -26.37 7.88
C ILE A 11 -19.25 -25.60 9.19
N SER A 12 -19.11 -24.27 9.22
CA SER A 12 -19.17 -23.57 10.53
C SER A 12 -19.72 -22.15 10.52
N GLY A 13 -20.92 -21.94 9.98
CA GLY A 13 -21.81 -20.82 10.35
C GLY A 13 -21.32 -19.39 10.15
N GLU A 14 -20.13 -19.17 9.61
CA GLU A 14 -19.53 -17.86 9.36
C GLU A 14 -18.87 -17.89 7.98
N ILE A 15 -19.44 -17.16 7.04
CA ILE A 15 -18.87 -17.02 5.69
C ILE A 15 -17.63 -16.14 5.80
N TYR A 16 -16.45 -16.75 5.77
CA TYR A 16 -15.17 -16.06 5.70
C TYR A 16 -14.78 -15.83 4.24
N VAL A 17 -14.49 -14.58 3.87
CA VAL A 17 -13.90 -14.25 2.56
C VAL A 17 -12.40 -14.52 2.64
N GLN A 18 -11.92 -15.47 1.84
CA GLN A 18 -10.50 -15.81 1.71
C GLN A 18 -9.84 -15.05 0.56
N THR A 19 -8.51 -15.14 0.41
CA THR A 19 -7.82 -14.47 -0.70
C THR A 19 -8.29 -15.03 -2.04
N GLU A 20 -8.55 -16.32 -2.08
CA GLU A 20 -8.98 -17.11 -3.24
C GLU A 20 -10.40 -16.75 -3.71
N ASP A 21 -11.23 -16.16 -2.83
CA ASP A 21 -12.54 -15.59 -3.19
C ASP A 21 -12.43 -14.34 -4.06
N ILE A 22 -11.33 -13.61 -3.92
CA ILE A 22 -11.13 -12.33 -4.58
C ILE A 22 -10.43 -12.58 -5.91
N ARG A 23 -11.23 -12.55 -6.98
CA ARG A 23 -10.70 -12.64 -8.35
C ARG A 23 -9.65 -11.57 -8.60
N GLU A 24 -8.73 -11.87 -9.52
CA GLU A 24 -7.74 -10.91 -10.00
C GLU A 24 -8.42 -9.61 -10.46
N CYS A 25 -7.81 -8.46 -10.09
CA CYS A 25 -8.32 -7.11 -10.37
C CYS A 25 -9.74 -6.81 -9.81
N ALA A 26 -10.30 -7.65 -8.93
CA ALA A 26 -11.63 -7.41 -8.38
C ALA A 26 -11.68 -6.16 -7.49
N VAL A 27 -10.60 -5.81 -6.79
CA VAL A 27 -10.50 -4.60 -5.98
C VAL A 27 -9.96 -3.45 -6.84
N THR A 28 -10.86 -2.62 -7.36
CA THR A 28 -10.52 -1.45 -8.16
C THR A 28 -10.42 -0.20 -7.29
N THR A 29 -9.82 0.88 -7.80
CA THR A 29 -9.74 2.16 -7.09
C THR A 29 -11.11 2.67 -6.65
N ALA A 30 -12.15 2.52 -7.49
CA ALA A 30 -13.50 2.97 -7.16
C ALA A 30 -14.15 2.21 -5.98
N LYS A 31 -13.64 1.03 -5.62
CA LYS A 31 -14.09 0.23 -4.48
C LYS A 31 -13.36 0.62 -3.18
N LEU A 32 -12.25 1.36 -3.28
CA LEU A 32 -11.51 1.87 -2.15
C LEU A 32 -11.99 3.29 -1.86
N LYS A 33 -12.64 3.48 -0.71
CA LYS A 33 -12.92 4.83 -0.21
C LYS A 33 -11.61 5.55 0.12
N ASP A 34 -11.69 6.87 0.21
CA ASP A 34 -10.60 7.68 0.74
C ASP A 34 -10.16 7.15 2.11
N ASP A 35 -8.84 7.13 2.32
CA ASP A 35 -8.18 6.59 3.51
C ASP A 35 -8.44 5.10 3.82
N ALA A 36 -9.05 4.34 2.90
CA ALA A 36 -9.25 2.90 3.09
C ALA A 36 -7.94 2.12 3.23
N VAL A 37 -6.84 2.60 2.62
CA VAL A 37 -5.50 2.01 2.74
C VAL A 37 -4.60 2.97 3.53
N THR A 38 -4.55 2.76 4.84
CA THR A 38 -3.70 3.55 5.76
C THR A 38 -2.29 2.98 5.85
N ALA A 39 -1.34 3.76 6.38
CA ALA A 39 0.02 3.30 6.65
C ALA A 39 0.09 1.98 7.45
N ALA A 40 -0.81 1.76 8.41
CA ALA A 40 -0.86 0.52 9.20
C ALA A 40 -1.20 -0.75 8.40
N LYS A 41 -1.74 -0.61 7.18
CA LYS A 41 -2.07 -1.72 6.27
C LYS A 41 -0.96 -2.02 5.26
N LEU A 42 0.08 -1.20 5.24
CA LEU A 42 1.21 -1.31 4.32
C LEU A 42 2.41 -1.91 5.05
N SER A 43 3.12 -2.83 4.41
CA SER A 43 4.46 -3.23 4.88
C SER A 43 5.46 -2.09 4.66
N GLU A 44 6.58 -2.11 5.38
CA GLU A 44 7.59 -1.03 5.32
C GLU A 44 8.12 -0.75 3.90
N CYS A 45 8.11 -1.75 3.03
CA CYS A 45 8.59 -1.64 1.65
C CYS A 45 7.47 -1.69 0.60
N ALA A 46 6.20 -1.53 1.01
CA ALA A 46 5.07 -1.65 0.08
C ALA A 46 5.03 -0.54 -0.99
N LEU A 47 5.67 0.61 -0.74
CA LEU A 47 5.68 1.75 -1.65
C LEU A 47 7.03 1.91 -2.34
N ALA A 48 7.05 1.72 -3.67
CA ALA A 48 8.21 2.04 -4.50
C ALA A 48 8.31 3.55 -4.76
N THR A 49 9.50 4.04 -5.15
CA THR A 49 9.75 5.45 -5.49
C THR A 49 8.75 6.01 -6.51
N ALA A 50 8.36 5.22 -7.50
CA ALA A 50 7.37 5.61 -8.52
C ALA A 50 5.98 5.89 -7.94
N GLY A 51 5.66 5.36 -6.75
CA GLY A 51 4.41 5.63 -6.04
C GLY A 51 4.43 6.92 -5.22
N ILE A 52 5.58 7.61 -5.10
CA ILE A 52 5.68 8.89 -4.42
C ILE A 52 5.45 10.00 -5.45
N ALA A 53 4.30 10.66 -5.36
CA ALA A 53 3.98 11.77 -6.25
C ALA A 53 4.97 12.95 -6.10
N ASN A 54 5.11 13.74 -7.15
CA ASN A 54 5.93 14.96 -7.11
C ASN A 54 5.47 15.88 -5.99
N CYS A 55 6.42 16.43 -5.24
CA CYS A 55 6.17 17.28 -4.06
C CYS A 55 5.40 16.60 -2.91
N ALA A 56 5.22 15.27 -2.93
CA ALA A 56 4.49 14.58 -1.87
C ALA A 56 5.21 14.63 -0.52
N VAL A 57 6.55 14.69 -0.52
CA VAL A 57 7.37 14.83 0.70
C VAL A 57 7.64 16.31 0.93
N THR A 58 6.86 16.92 1.82
CA THR A 58 7.02 18.33 2.23
C THR A 58 7.85 18.42 3.50
N THR A 59 8.37 19.61 3.82
CA THR A 59 9.16 19.85 5.05
C THR A 59 8.42 19.41 6.31
N SER A 60 7.10 19.64 6.39
CA SER A 60 6.27 19.22 7.53
C SER A 60 6.19 17.70 7.74
N LYS A 61 6.45 16.91 6.69
CA LYS A 61 6.46 15.44 6.75
C LYS A 61 7.82 14.87 7.18
N LEU A 62 8.86 15.71 7.21
CA LEU A 62 10.20 15.32 7.63
C LEU A 62 10.38 15.69 9.10
N LYS A 63 10.69 14.69 9.93
CA LYS A 63 11.12 14.95 11.31
C LYS A 63 12.49 15.65 11.32
N ASN A 64 12.77 16.38 12.39
CA ASN A 64 14.10 16.94 12.62
C ASN A 64 15.16 15.84 12.53
N SER A 65 16.27 16.15 11.84
CA SER A 65 17.38 15.22 11.60
C SER A 65 17.03 13.96 10.79
N ALA A 66 15.86 13.90 10.16
CA ALA A 66 15.48 12.76 9.31
C ALA A 66 16.39 12.61 8.08
N VAL A 67 16.91 13.73 7.57
CA VAL A 67 17.91 13.75 6.48
C VAL A 67 19.28 13.97 7.12
N THR A 68 20.07 12.90 7.21
CA THR A 68 21.45 12.93 7.73
C THR A 68 22.42 13.17 6.60
N THR A 69 23.65 13.60 6.91
CA THR A 69 24.71 13.81 5.91
C THR A 69 24.97 12.57 5.05
N SER A 70 24.90 11.37 5.65
CA SER A 70 25.03 10.10 4.94
C SER A 70 23.94 9.80 3.90
N LYS A 71 22.80 10.51 3.94
CA LYS A 71 21.70 10.37 2.98
C LYS A 71 21.81 11.36 1.81
N ILE A 72 22.77 12.29 1.86
CA ILE A 72 22.94 13.35 0.87
C ILE A 72 24.17 13.00 0.04
N ALA A 73 24.01 12.89 -1.28
CA ALA A 73 25.13 12.70 -2.19
C ALA A 73 25.96 13.99 -2.33
N ASP A 74 27.24 13.85 -2.66
CA ASP A 74 28.12 14.99 -2.94
C ASP A 74 27.51 15.87 -4.04
N ALA A 75 27.47 17.19 -3.80
CA ALA A 75 26.85 18.21 -4.66
C ALA A 75 25.32 18.11 -4.85
N ALA A 76 24.60 17.31 -4.05
CA ALA A 76 23.13 17.23 -4.14
C ALA A 76 22.41 18.54 -3.74
N ILE A 77 23.08 19.46 -3.05
CA ILE A 77 22.50 20.72 -2.60
C ILE A 77 22.91 21.85 -3.56
N GLY A 78 21.95 22.32 -4.35
CA GLY A 78 22.08 23.55 -5.13
C GLY A 78 21.90 24.77 -4.23
N THR A 79 22.94 25.58 -4.07
CA THR A 79 22.84 26.87 -3.38
C THR A 79 22.35 27.93 -4.36
N THR A 80 21.25 28.61 -4.04
CA THR A 80 20.70 29.75 -4.80
C THR A 80 20.56 30.96 -3.91
#